data_AF-C5XKS5-F1
#
_entry.id   AF-C5XKS5-F1
#
_cell.length_a   1.000
_cell.length_b   1.000
_cell.length_c   1.000
_cell.angle_alpha   90.00
_cell.angle_beta   90.00
_cell.angle_gamma   90.00
#
_symmetry.space_group_name_H-M   'P 1'
#
loop_
_entity.id
_entity.type
_entity.pdbx_description
1 polymer ?
#
loop_
_entity_poly.entity_id
_entity_poly.type
_entity_poly.pdbx_seq_one_letter_code
_entity_poly.pdbx_strand_id
1 'polypeptide(L)'
;MAAAAHEVSAVIFDLDGTLLDTERATRDVLNEFLAAYGKVPDAQKEEKRLGQMYLESTTGIIRDYGLPLTVEEYSKAMHPLYLRRWQKAKPLPGVKRLVKHLHKNGVPLAIASNSVRRNIDHKLPKLEDWGECFSVILGGDQVPNGKPSPDIFLEAAKRLGVNPSSCLVIEDSVVGVKGAKASGAKAVAVPSLQSQRKHYYIADVIIYSLLDFDPELWALPPFEDRIQGVLPIDPLLSNARIGDKIVNNLHWVISDDCTYECIPDQISGIYLGWAESKVHGLSKVIIGTGWDFSQQTVERVMQVDFLDSSGRIETEPVKLLVIGYIRKLQSADDILQALSITDEDRSIAREALDLPTFSEYANDLHLA
;
A
#
# COMPACT_ATOMS: atom_id res chain seq x y z
N MET A 1 30.19 2.41 11.14
CA MET A 1 29.94 1.09 11.73
C MET A 1 28.90 0.41 10.86
N ALA A 2 29.21 -0.73 10.24
CA ALA A 2 28.21 -1.49 9.50
C ALA A 2 27.15 -1.97 10.51
N ALA A 3 25.87 -1.64 10.25
CA ALA A 3 24.77 -2.19 11.03
C ALA A 3 24.87 -3.73 10.98
N ALA A 4 24.72 -4.40 12.12
CA ALA A 4 24.71 -5.85 12.16
C ALA A 4 23.61 -6.36 11.22
N ALA A 5 24.00 -7.02 10.13
CA ALA A 5 23.08 -7.60 9.17
C ALA A 5 22.10 -8.51 9.92
N HIS A 6 20.80 -8.22 9.78
CA HIS A 6 19.76 -9.04 10.40
C HIS A 6 19.62 -10.32 9.58
N GLU A 7 20.19 -11.44 10.04
CA GLU A 7 20.11 -12.70 9.30
C GLU A 7 18.68 -13.28 9.37
N VAL A 8 17.91 -13.06 8.30
CA VAL A 8 16.53 -13.53 8.15
C VAL A 8 16.52 -14.82 7.32
N SER A 9 15.79 -15.83 7.80
CA SER A 9 15.65 -17.12 7.13
C SER A 9 14.26 -17.39 6.56
N ALA A 10 13.25 -16.56 6.90
CA ALA A 10 11.90 -16.66 6.34
C ALA A 10 11.15 -15.32 6.46
N VAL A 11 10.15 -15.13 5.60
CA VAL A 11 9.30 -13.92 5.62
C VAL A 11 7.83 -14.30 5.85
N ILE A 12 7.20 -13.65 6.82
CA ILE A 12 5.79 -13.82 7.15
C ILE A 12 5.05 -12.53 6.83
N PHE A 13 4.03 -12.60 6.00
CA PHE A 13 3.23 -11.45 5.58
C PHE A 13 1.90 -11.44 6.32
N ASP A 14 1.45 -10.26 6.75
CA ASP A 14 0.02 -10.03 6.88
C ASP A 14 -0.67 -10.04 5.50
N LEU A 15 -2.01 -10.16 5.48
CA LEU A 15 -2.80 -10.19 4.25
C LEU A 15 -3.50 -8.85 3.97
N ASP A 16 -4.23 -8.33 4.94
CA ASP A 16 -5.26 -7.31 4.77
C ASP A 16 -4.62 -5.93 4.99
N GLY A 17 -4.43 -5.15 3.93
CA GLY A 17 -3.69 -3.88 3.99
C GLY A 17 -2.18 -4.04 3.78
N THR A 18 -1.67 -5.28 3.75
CA THR A 18 -0.26 -5.59 3.46
C THR A 18 -0.05 -6.23 2.08
N LEU A 19 -0.72 -7.36 1.79
CA LEU A 19 -0.65 -8.00 0.47
C LEU A 19 -1.76 -7.50 -0.46
N LEU A 20 -2.94 -7.24 0.10
CA LEU A 20 -4.13 -6.81 -0.62
C LEU A 20 -4.64 -5.47 -0.10
N ASP A 21 -5.08 -4.59 -1.00
CA ASP A 21 -5.69 -3.28 -0.67
C ASP A 21 -7.15 -3.45 -0.19
N THR A 22 -7.31 -4.11 0.96
CA THR A 22 -8.63 -4.41 1.54
C THR A 22 -9.23 -3.23 2.28
N GLU A 23 -8.38 -2.37 2.86
CA GLU A 23 -8.82 -1.14 3.54
C GLU A 23 -9.59 -0.24 2.57
N ARG A 24 -8.99 0.06 1.41
CA ARG A 24 -9.67 0.85 0.38
C ARG A 24 -10.90 0.13 -0.17
N ALA A 25 -10.78 -1.16 -0.45
CA ALA A 25 -11.90 -1.93 -1.01
C ALA A 25 -13.14 -1.92 -0.09
N THR A 26 -12.93 -1.80 1.22
CA THR A 26 -13.98 -1.92 2.24
C THR A 26 -14.35 -0.61 2.93
N ARG A 27 -13.70 0.51 2.59
CA ARG A 27 -13.92 1.84 3.20
C ARG A 27 -15.39 2.27 3.25
N ASP A 28 -16.15 2.00 2.20
CA ASP A 28 -17.56 2.42 2.11
C ASP A 28 -18.56 1.43 2.73
N VAL A 29 -18.09 0.27 3.21
CA VAL A 29 -18.97 -0.79 3.75
C VAL A 29 -19.73 -0.30 4.97
N LEU A 30 -19.06 0.41 5.88
CA LEU A 30 -19.71 0.95 7.07
C LEU A 30 -20.76 2.00 6.69
N ASN A 31 -20.48 2.84 5.70
CA ASN A 31 -21.44 3.83 5.20
C ASN A 31 -22.68 3.16 4.59
N GLU A 32 -22.48 2.17 3.70
CA GLU A 32 -23.55 1.35 3.11
C GLU A 32 -24.42 0.70 4.20
N PHE A 33 -23.79 0.15 5.23
CA PHE A 33 -24.48 -0.50 6.34
C PHE A 33 -25.27 0.50 7.20
N LEU A 34 -24.67 1.62 7.60
CA LEU A 34 -25.30 2.63 8.43
C LEU A 34 -26.45 3.35 7.71
N ALA A 35 -26.37 3.49 6.38
CA ALA A 35 -27.44 4.07 5.58
C ALA A 35 -28.76 3.27 5.71
N ALA A 36 -28.70 1.95 5.88
CA ALA A 36 -29.87 1.10 6.12
C ALA A 36 -30.58 1.42 7.46
N TYR A 37 -29.89 2.09 8.39
CA TYR A 37 -30.41 2.57 9.67
C TYR A 37 -30.67 4.08 9.69
N GLY A 38 -30.59 4.76 8.53
CA GLY A 38 -30.71 6.21 8.43
C GLY A 38 -29.58 6.97 9.14
N LYS A 39 -28.38 6.37 9.22
CA LYS A 39 -27.19 6.92 9.87
C LYS A 39 -26.09 7.18 8.85
N VAL A 40 -25.15 8.05 9.19
CA VAL A 40 -23.95 8.36 8.40
C VAL A 40 -22.73 8.22 9.31
N PRO A 41 -21.59 7.66 8.84
CA PRO A 41 -20.36 7.61 9.62
C PRO A 41 -19.90 9.00 10.07
N ASP A 42 -19.46 9.09 11.32
CA ASP A 42 -18.85 10.26 11.94
C ASP A 42 -17.33 10.10 11.94
N ALA A 43 -16.64 10.97 11.22
CA ALA A 43 -15.19 10.89 11.02
C ALA A 43 -14.41 10.87 12.35
N GLN A 44 -14.82 11.64 13.36
CA GLN A 44 -14.13 11.69 14.65
C GLN A 44 -14.32 10.40 15.45
N LYS A 45 -15.50 9.77 15.34
CA LYS A 45 -15.75 8.46 15.95
C LYS A 45 -14.96 7.37 15.27
N GLU A 46 -14.90 7.35 13.95
CA GLU A 46 -14.13 6.36 13.19
C GLU A 46 -12.63 6.50 13.47
N GLU A 47 -12.10 7.73 13.53
CA GLU A 47 -10.69 7.98 13.87
C GLU A 47 -10.31 7.40 15.24
N LYS A 48 -11.19 7.52 16.24
CA LYS A 48 -10.98 6.94 17.58
C LYS A 48 -10.99 5.41 17.60
N ARG A 49 -11.53 4.76 16.56
CA ARG A 49 -11.56 3.28 16.45
C ARG A 49 -10.34 2.71 15.74
N LEU A 50 -9.51 3.56 15.14
CA LEU A 50 -8.29 3.13 14.47
C LEU A 50 -7.37 2.37 15.45
N GLY A 51 -6.95 1.17 15.05
CA GLY A 51 -6.09 0.30 15.85
C GLY A 51 -6.78 -0.47 16.99
N GLN A 52 -8.11 -0.35 17.15
CA GLN A 52 -8.87 -1.16 18.10
C GLN A 52 -9.01 -2.60 17.63
N MET A 53 -9.19 -3.53 18.57
CA MET A 53 -9.54 -4.90 18.23
C MET A 53 -10.97 -4.98 17.65
N TYR A 54 -11.24 -5.99 16.83
CA TYR A 54 -12.53 -6.15 16.14
C TYR A 54 -13.75 -6.06 17.07
N LEU A 55 -13.69 -6.73 18.22
CA LEU A 55 -14.77 -6.75 19.21
C LEU A 55 -15.01 -5.36 19.83
N GLU A 56 -13.94 -4.63 20.16
CA GLU A 56 -14.01 -3.28 20.71
C GLU A 56 -14.59 -2.30 19.69
N SER A 57 -14.10 -2.37 18.45
CA SER A 57 -14.56 -1.53 17.34
C SER A 57 -16.05 -1.77 17.03
N THR A 58 -16.46 -3.04 16.92
CA THR A 58 -17.86 -3.40 16.64
C THR A 58 -18.80 -2.97 17.78
N THR A 59 -18.39 -3.20 19.03
CA THR A 59 -19.15 -2.75 20.21
C THR A 59 -19.29 -1.22 20.21
N GLY A 60 -18.21 -0.51 19.88
CA GLY A 60 -18.20 0.94 19.72
C GLY A 60 -19.15 1.42 18.63
N ILE A 61 -19.16 0.79 17.45
CA ILE A 61 -20.05 1.13 16.33
C ILE A 61 -21.52 0.96 16.76
N ILE A 62 -21.87 -0.20 17.33
CA ILE A 62 -23.24 -0.48 17.79
C ILE A 62 -23.71 0.60 18.77
N ARG A 63 -22.89 0.89 19.79
CA ARG A 63 -23.19 1.90 20.81
C ARG A 63 -23.31 3.31 20.21
N ASP A 64 -22.31 3.73 19.44
CA ASP A 64 -22.17 5.14 19.06
C ASP A 64 -23.15 5.57 17.95
N TYR A 65 -23.72 4.61 17.22
CA TYR A 65 -24.79 4.83 16.23
C TYR A 65 -26.17 4.40 16.73
N GLY A 66 -26.26 3.81 17.92
CA GLY A 66 -27.51 3.35 18.52
C GLY A 66 -28.18 2.23 17.72
N LEU A 67 -27.38 1.27 17.27
CA LEU A 67 -27.86 0.16 16.44
C LEU A 67 -28.59 -0.88 17.31
N PRO A 68 -29.77 -1.38 16.89
CA PRO A 68 -30.52 -2.38 17.64
C PRO A 68 -30.01 -3.80 17.32
N LEU A 69 -28.70 -4.05 17.48
CA LEU A 69 -28.04 -5.31 17.15
C LEU A 69 -27.11 -5.76 18.26
N THR A 70 -26.99 -7.08 18.43
CA THR A 70 -25.84 -7.68 19.13
C THR A 70 -24.58 -7.65 18.26
N VAL A 71 -23.42 -7.94 18.86
CA VAL A 71 -22.15 -8.08 18.11
C VAL A 71 -22.27 -9.19 17.06
N GLU A 72 -22.87 -10.32 17.42
CA GLU A 72 -23.05 -11.46 16.53
C GLU A 72 -23.97 -11.11 15.34
N GLU A 73 -25.07 -10.40 15.60
CA GLU A 73 -26.00 -9.94 14.56
C GLU A 73 -25.33 -8.93 13.63
N TYR A 74 -24.58 -7.97 14.17
CA TYR A 74 -23.79 -7.02 13.39
C TYR A 74 -22.77 -7.74 12.50
N SER A 75 -21.96 -8.65 13.05
CA SER A 75 -20.98 -9.41 12.29
C SER A 75 -21.64 -10.21 11.16
N LYS A 76 -22.78 -10.85 11.44
CA LYS A 76 -23.55 -11.61 10.44
C LYS A 76 -24.08 -10.72 9.32
N ALA A 77 -24.52 -9.50 9.63
CA ALA A 77 -25.06 -8.55 8.66
C ALA A 77 -23.95 -7.88 7.82
N MET A 78 -22.79 -7.59 8.41
CA MET A 78 -21.64 -6.98 7.73
C MET A 78 -20.90 -7.96 6.81
N HIS A 79 -20.82 -9.23 7.20
CA HIS A 79 -20.03 -10.23 6.47
C HIS A 79 -20.32 -10.31 4.95
N PRO A 80 -21.57 -10.37 4.47
CA PRO A 80 -21.84 -10.41 3.03
C PRO A 80 -21.44 -9.11 2.31
N LEU A 81 -21.45 -7.95 2.99
CA LEU A 81 -21.00 -6.68 2.42
C LEU A 81 -19.48 -6.73 2.19
N TYR A 82 -18.72 -7.12 3.23
CA TYR A 82 -17.27 -7.31 3.14
C TYR A 82 -16.88 -8.34 2.08
N LEU A 83 -17.57 -9.49 2.03
CA LEU A 83 -17.25 -10.56 1.08
C LEU A 83 -17.33 -10.07 -0.37
N ARG A 84 -18.36 -9.28 -0.72
CA ARG A 84 -18.48 -8.68 -2.06
C ARG A 84 -17.35 -7.69 -2.37
N ARG A 85 -16.86 -6.98 -1.36
CA ARG A 85 -15.79 -5.98 -1.53
C ARG A 85 -14.40 -6.60 -1.59
N TRP A 86 -14.12 -7.65 -0.82
CA TRP A 86 -12.85 -8.39 -0.89
C TRP A 86 -12.61 -8.98 -2.28
N GLN A 87 -13.66 -9.37 -3.01
CA GLN A 87 -13.55 -9.79 -4.40
C GLN A 87 -13.10 -8.68 -5.37
N LYS A 88 -13.03 -7.43 -4.92
CA LYS A 88 -12.50 -6.29 -5.69
C LYS A 88 -11.14 -5.81 -5.19
N ALA A 89 -10.64 -6.36 -4.07
CA ALA A 89 -9.32 -6.02 -3.55
C ALA A 89 -8.25 -6.42 -4.56
N LYS A 90 -7.29 -5.51 -4.76
CA LYS A 90 -6.14 -5.70 -5.65
C LYS A 90 -4.87 -5.89 -4.82
N PRO A 91 -3.86 -6.59 -5.35
CA PRO A 91 -2.53 -6.59 -4.75
C PRO A 91 -2.00 -5.18 -4.57
N LEU A 92 -1.30 -4.93 -3.46
CA LEU A 92 -0.63 -3.66 -3.24
C LEU A 92 0.64 -3.53 -4.11
N PRO A 93 1.06 -2.29 -4.45
CA PRO A 93 2.25 -2.06 -5.26
C PRO A 93 3.50 -2.72 -4.66
N GLY A 94 4.26 -3.44 -5.49
CA GLY A 94 5.49 -4.12 -5.08
C GLY A 94 5.30 -5.51 -4.46
N VAL A 95 4.07 -5.89 -4.07
CA VAL A 95 3.80 -7.20 -3.44
C VAL A 95 4.22 -8.36 -4.35
N LYS A 96 3.69 -8.41 -5.57
CA LYS A 96 3.93 -9.50 -6.53
C LYS A 96 5.43 -9.67 -6.81
N ARG A 97 6.12 -8.55 -7.01
CA ARG A 97 7.59 -8.50 -7.19
C ARG A 97 8.31 -9.11 -6.00
N LEU A 98 8.02 -8.62 -4.79
CA LEU A 98 8.69 -9.07 -3.57
C LEU A 98 8.47 -10.57 -3.33
N VAL A 99 7.22 -11.04 -3.41
CA VAL A 99 6.88 -12.45 -3.17
C VAL A 99 7.56 -13.36 -4.19
N LYS A 100 7.45 -13.05 -5.48
CA LYS A 100 8.08 -13.86 -6.54
C LYS A 100 9.60 -13.86 -6.40
N HIS A 101 10.22 -12.72 -6.06
CA HIS A 101 11.67 -12.63 -5.85
C HIS A 101 12.13 -13.51 -4.69
N LEU A 102 11.49 -13.39 -3.53
CA LEU A 102 11.84 -14.18 -2.35
C LEU A 102 11.65 -15.68 -2.61
N HIS A 103 10.53 -16.05 -3.23
CA HIS A 103 10.24 -17.44 -3.58
C HIS A 103 11.25 -18.02 -4.57
N LYS A 104 11.58 -17.29 -5.65
CA LYS A 104 12.59 -17.69 -6.65
C LYS A 104 13.96 -17.95 -6.00
N ASN A 105 14.27 -17.22 -4.93
CA ASN A 105 15.52 -17.36 -4.18
C ASN A 105 15.43 -18.36 -3.01
N GLY A 106 14.36 -19.16 -2.93
CA GLY A 106 14.22 -20.21 -1.93
C GLY A 106 13.93 -19.73 -0.51
N VAL A 107 13.53 -18.47 -0.34
CA VAL A 107 13.13 -17.94 0.97
C VAL A 107 11.73 -18.47 1.32
N PRO A 108 11.54 -19.20 2.44
CA PRO A 108 10.24 -19.68 2.89
C PRO A 108 9.29 -18.52 3.21
N LEU A 109 8.04 -18.62 2.74
CA LEU A 109 7.03 -17.57 2.89
C LEU A 109 5.76 -18.08 3.58
N ALA A 110 5.21 -17.27 4.48
CA ALA A 110 3.92 -17.52 5.10
C ALA A 110 2.99 -16.31 5.03
N ILE A 111 1.68 -16.57 5.08
CA ILE A 111 0.64 -15.59 5.40
C ILE A 111 0.15 -15.85 6.82
N ALA A 112 0.08 -14.82 7.64
CA ALA A 112 -0.52 -14.84 8.97
C ALA A 112 -1.49 -13.66 9.08
N SER A 113 -2.80 -13.91 9.16
CA SER A 113 -3.84 -12.86 9.22
C SER A 113 -4.78 -13.08 10.40
N ASN A 114 -5.28 -11.99 11.00
CA ASN A 114 -6.34 -12.06 12.01
C ASN A 114 -7.72 -12.44 11.41
N SER A 115 -7.86 -12.41 10.09
CA SER A 115 -9.03 -12.98 9.41
C SER A 115 -9.16 -14.47 9.72
N VAL A 116 -10.40 -14.95 9.88
CA VAL A 116 -10.65 -16.41 9.95
C VAL A 116 -10.29 -17.08 8.62
N ARG A 117 -9.88 -18.35 8.65
CA ARG A 117 -9.37 -19.07 7.48
C ARG A 117 -10.32 -19.02 6.29
N ARG A 118 -11.63 -19.23 6.51
CA ARG A 118 -12.64 -19.13 5.46
C ARG A 118 -12.63 -17.77 4.73
N ASN A 119 -12.39 -16.68 5.44
CA ASN A 119 -12.34 -15.35 4.83
C ASN A 119 -11.05 -15.14 4.04
N ILE A 120 -9.95 -15.73 4.49
CA ILE A 120 -8.68 -15.76 3.75
C ILE A 120 -8.89 -16.51 2.44
N ASP A 121 -9.53 -17.69 2.46
CA ASP A 121 -9.75 -18.50 1.27
C ASP A 121 -10.56 -17.75 0.17
N HIS A 122 -11.45 -16.83 0.56
CA HIS A 122 -12.16 -15.96 -0.37
C HIS A 122 -11.28 -14.85 -0.99
N LYS A 123 -10.16 -14.50 -0.35
CA LYS A 123 -9.19 -13.48 -0.78
C LYS A 123 -8.05 -14.09 -1.59
N LEU A 124 -7.66 -15.35 -1.32
CA LEU A 124 -6.53 -16.03 -1.99
C LEU A 124 -6.56 -15.99 -3.52
N PRO A 125 -7.72 -16.09 -4.21
CA PRO A 125 -7.75 -15.96 -5.67
C PRO A 125 -7.21 -14.61 -6.20
N LYS A 126 -7.09 -13.58 -5.34
CA LYS A 126 -6.50 -12.28 -5.68
C LYS A 126 -4.98 -12.25 -5.64
N LEU A 127 -4.37 -13.29 -5.09
CA LEU A 127 -2.93 -13.50 -5.17
C LEU A 127 -2.52 -14.15 -6.50
N GLU A 128 -3.47 -14.37 -7.42
CA GLU A 128 -3.21 -14.87 -8.78
C GLU A 128 -2.29 -16.11 -8.78
N ASP A 129 -1.25 -16.10 -9.61
CA ASP A 129 -0.28 -17.16 -9.77
C ASP A 129 0.79 -17.20 -8.66
N TRP A 130 0.89 -16.16 -7.84
CA TRP A 130 1.90 -16.08 -6.77
C TRP A 130 1.36 -16.48 -5.40
N GLY A 131 0.07 -16.81 -5.27
CA GLY A 131 -0.49 -17.43 -4.06
C GLY A 131 0.15 -18.77 -3.72
N GLU A 132 0.64 -19.51 -4.71
CA GLU A 132 1.34 -20.78 -4.53
C GLU A 132 2.74 -20.63 -3.92
N CYS A 133 3.28 -19.41 -3.89
CA CYS A 133 4.59 -19.13 -3.29
C CYS A 133 4.59 -19.28 -1.76
N PHE A 134 3.42 -19.27 -1.11
CA PHE A 134 3.28 -19.39 0.34
C PHE A 134 3.09 -20.86 0.75
N SER A 135 4.03 -21.39 1.52
CA SER A 135 3.95 -22.76 2.04
C SER A 135 3.05 -22.85 3.29
N VAL A 136 2.81 -21.73 3.96
CA VAL A 136 1.99 -21.65 5.17
C VAL A 136 1.01 -20.50 5.06
N ILE A 137 -0.27 -20.77 5.33
CA ILE A 137 -1.33 -19.76 5.40
C ILE A 137 -2.11 -20.01 6.69
N LEU A 138 -2.18 -19.00 7.56
CA LEU A 138 -2.82 -19.06 8.87
C LEU A 138 -3.87 -17.95 9.03
N GLY A 139 -5.06 -18.36 9.47
CA GLY A 139 -6.08 -17.46 10.00
C GLY A 139 -6.04 -17.37 11.52
N GLY A 140 -6.65 -16.31 12.06
CA GLY A 140 -6.71 -16.05 13.50
C GLY A 140 -7.48 -17.11 14.29
N ASP A 141 -8.37 -17.86 13.62
CA ASP A 141 -9.10 -19.02 14.16
C ASP A 141 -8.26 -20.30 14.24
N GLN A 142 -7.02 -20.28 13.75
CA GLN A 142 -6.10 -21.42 13.77
C GLN A 142 -5.06 -21.33 14.91
N VAL A 143 -5.19 -20.34 15.78
CA VAL A 143 -4.34 -20.13 16.97
C VAL A 143 -5.18 -19.75 18.19
N PRO A 144 -4.66 -19.94 19.43
CA PRO A 144 -5.42 -19.62 20.64
C PRO A 144 -5.78 -18.14 20.74
N ASN A 145 -4.85 -17.24 20.39
CA ASN A 145 -5.05 -15.81 20.44
C ASN A 145 -4.54 -15.16 19.15
N GLY A 146 -5.37 -14.33 18.50
CA GLY A 146 -4.95 -13.50 17.37
C GLY A 146 -3.99 -12.37 17.79
N LYS A 147 -3.50 -11.62 16.80
CA LYS A 147 -2.70 -10.41 17.00
C LYS A 147 -3.50 -9.44 17.91
N PRO A 148 -2.88 -8.83 18.93
CA PRO A 148 -1.43 -8.63 19.11
C PRO A 148 -0.70 -9.75 19.86
N SER A 149 -1.35 -10.88 20.15
CA SER A 149 -0.66 -12.06 20.67
C SER A 149 0.36 -12.58 19.64
N PRO A 150 1.50 -13.12 20.06
CA PRO A 150 2.51 -13.64 19.12
C PRO A 150 2.12 -14.99 18.49
N ASP A 151 1.05 -15.65 18.97
CA ASP A 151 0.70 -17.04 18.68
C ASP A 151 0.68 -17.35 17.17
N ILE A 152 0.12 -16.46 16.34
CA ILE A 152 0.03 -16.66 14.89
C ILE A 152 1.40 -16.65 14.20
N PHE A 153 2.31 -15.79 14.66
CA PHE A 153 3.67 -15.70 14.10
C PHE A 153 4.55 -16.84 14.60
N LEU A 154 4.38 -17.26 15.86
CA LEU A 154 5.04 -18.44 16.42
C LEU A 154 4.62 -19.72 15.68
N GLU A 155 3.33 -19.89 15.41
CA GLU A 155 2.80 -21.03 14.66
C GLU A 155 3.25 -20.97 13.19
N ALA A 156 3.30 -19.79 12.57
CA ALA A 156 3.85 -19.63 11.21
C ALA A 156 5.31 -20.07 11.14
N ALA A 157 6.17 -19.54 12.03
CA ALA A 157 7.59 -19.89 12.11
C ALA A 157 7.80 -21.41 12.33
N LYS A 158 7.01 -22.00 13.25
CA LYS A 158 7.02 -23.44 13.50
C LYS A 158 6.68 -24.27 12.26
N ARG A 159 5.64 -23.89 11.49
CA ARG A 159 5.27 -24.60 10.25
C ARG A 159 6.26 -24.39 9.12
N LEU A 160 6.94 -23.26 9.09
CA LEU A 160 8.06 -22.99 8.20
C LEU A 160 9.35 -23.72 8.61
N GLY A 161 9.41 -24.27 9.82
CA GLY A 161 10.59 -24.99 10.33
C GLY A 161 11.75 -24.07 10.72
N VAL A 162 11.47 -22.81 11.08
CA VAL A 162 12.48 -21.80 11.43
C VAL A 162 12.27 -21.25 12.84
N ASN A 163 13.33 -20.65 13.42
CA ASN A 163 13.20 -19.92 14.68
C ASN A 163 12.44 -18.60 14.45
N PRO A 164 11.45 -18.24 15.29
CA PRO A 164 10.78 -16.93 15.22
C PRO A 164 11.74 -15.74 15.17
N SER A 165 12.90 -15.79 15.85
CA SER A 165 13.89 -14.71 15.82
C SER A 165 14.60 -14.53 14.48
N SER A 166 14.52 -15.54 13.61
CA SER A 166 15.03 -15.53 12.23
C SER A 166 13.93 -15.18 11.21
N CYS A 167 12.72 -14.86 11.66
CA CYS A 167 11.64 -14.42 10.78
C CYS A 167 11.63 -12.90 10.63
N LEU A 168 11.29 -12.44 9.43
CA LEU A 168 10.87 -11.08 9.16
C LEU A 168 9.36 -11.04 8.95
N VAL A 169 8.65 -10.25 9.74
CA VAL A 169 7.23 -9.99 9.55
C VAL A 169 7.05 -8.68 8.79
N ILE A 170 6.18 -8.70 7.78
CA ILE A 170 5.75 -7.50 7.04
C ILE A 170 4.28 -7.24 7.37
N GLU A 171 3.99 -6.04 7.89
CA GLU A 171 2.72 -5.70 8.54
C GLU A 171 2.31 -4.25 8.31
N ASP A 172 1.02 -3.99 8.15
CA ASP A 172 0.46 -2.65 7.97
C ASP A 172 -0.26 -2.12 9.21
N SER A 173 -0.38 -2.93 10.27
CA SER A 173 -1.14 -2.61 11.47
C SER A 173 -0.27 -2.56 12.74
N VAL A 174 -0.54 -1.61 13.64
CA VAL A 174 0.17 -1.52 14.94
C VAL A 174 -0.03 -2.80 15.77
N VAL A 175 -1.23 -3.38 15.71
CA VAL A 175 -1.59 -4.63 16.39
C VAL A 175 -0.72 -5.78 15.91
N GLY A 176 -0.52 -5.88 14.59
CA GLY A 176 0.29 -6.92 14.00
C GLY A 176 1.78 -6.74 14.22
N VAL A 177 2.30 -5.51 14.13
CA VAL A 177 3.68 -5.22 14.52
C VAL A 177 3.94 -5.58 15.98
N LYS A 178 3.01 -5.28 16.90
CA LYS A 178 3.14 -5.71 18.31
C LYS A 178 3.25 -7.24 18.43
N GLY A 179 2.40 -7.99 17.72
CA GLY A 179 2.46 -9.45 17.70
C GLY A 179 3.77 -9.98 17.12
N ALA A 180 4.28 -9.36 16.04
CA ALA A 180 5.55 -9.70 15.43
C ALA A 180 6.72 -9.51 16.40
N LYS A 181 6.78 -8.35 17.07
CA LYS A 181 7.83 -8.08 18.06
C LYS A 181 7.72 -9.02 19.27
N ALA A 182 6.50 -9.31 19.73
CA ALA A 182 6.27 -10.23 20.85
C ALA A 182 6.68 -11.68 20.54
N SER A 183 6.69 -12.09 19.27
CA SER A 183 7.14 -13.44 18.87
C SER A 183 8.67 -13.56 18.83
N GLY A 184 9.40 -12.45 18.93
CA GLY A 184 10.85 -12.37 18.75
C GLY A 184 11.26 -12.06 17.31
N ALA A 185 10.33 -11.98 16.37
CA ALA A 185 10.61 -11.68 14.97
C ALA A 185 11.06 -10.22 14.74
N LYS A 186 11.70 -10.02 13.60
CA LYS A 186 11.89 -8.68 13.01
C LYS A 186 10.59 -8.20 12.38
N ALA A 187 10.38 -6.89 12.34
CA ALA A 187 9.17 -6.31 11.78
C ALA A 187 9.48 -5.14 10.83
N VAL A 188 8.94 -5.21 9.61
CA VAL A 188 8.82 -4.09 8.67
C VAL A 188 7.37 -3.63 8.70
N ALA A 189 7.17 -2.36 9.04
CA ALA A 189 5.86 -1.73 8.99
C ALA A 189 5.63 -1.06 7.63
N VAL A 190 4.47 -1.29 7.03
CA VAL A 190 3.97 -0.64 5.81
C VAL A 190 2.59 -0.05 6.10
N PRO A 191 2.49 1.06 6.86
CA PRO A 191 1.21 1.52 7.38
C PRO A 191 0.16 1.72 6.30
N SER A 192 -1.01 1.11 6.45
CA SER A 192 -2.15 1.32 5.54
C SER A 192 -2.61 2.79 5.55
N LEU A 193 -2.52 3.43 6.71
CA LEU A 193 -2.82 4.84 6.91
C LEU A 193 -1.54 5.58 7.31
N GLN A 194 -1.03 6.38 6.38
CA GLN A 194 0.26 7.06 6.55
C GLN A 194 0.26 8.08 7.70
N SER A 195 -0.91 8.64 8.05
CA SER A 195 -1.08 9.50 9.23
C SER A 195 -0.74 8.80 10.56
N GLN A 196 -0.72 7.47 10.57
CA GLN A 196 -0.42 6.66 11.75
C GLN A 196 1.05 6.27 11.88
N ARG A 197 1.93 6.69 10.97
CA ARG A 197 3.33 6.25 10.90
C ARG A 197 4.05 6.34 12.26
N LYS A 198 3.77 7.40 13.03
CA LYS A 198 4.32 7.62 14.39
C LYS A 198 4.02 6.50 15.40
N HIS A 199 2.97 5.71 15.18
CA HIS A 199 2.57 4.61 16.07
C HIS A 199 3.35 3.31 15.82
N TYR A 200 4.14 3.24 14.75
CA TYR A 200 4.92 2.05 14.36
C TYR A 200 6.36 2.08 14.92
N TYR A 201 6.64 2.89 15.94
CA TYR A 201 7.98 3.11 16.49
C TYR A 201 8.69 1.86 17.03
N ILE A 202 7.96 0.76 17.24
CA ILE A 202 8.52 -0.53 17.67
C ILE A 202 8.96 -1.43 16.49
N ALA A 203 8.62 -1.09 15.26
CA ALA A 203 9.08 -1.80 14.07
C ALA A 203 10.58 -1.57 13.86
N ASP A 204 11.28 -2.56 13.28
CA ASP A 204 12.70 -2.42 12.97
C ASP A 204 12.89 -1.45 11.77
N VAL A 205 11.97 -1.46 10.80
CA VAL A 205 11.95 -0.50 9.67
C VAL A 205 10.50 -0.10 9.37
N ILE A 206 10.28 1.17 8.97
CA ILE A 206 8.99 1.68 8.52
C ILE A 206 9.12 2.23 7.09
N ILE A 207 8.45 1.60 6.14
CA ILE A 207 8.42 2.01 4.72
C ILE A 207 7.03 2.51 4.30
N TYR A 208 6.97 3.27 3.20
CA TYR A 208 5.69 3.75 2.66
C TYR A 208 5.05 2.71 1.74
N SER A 209 5.90 2.05 0.96
CA SER A 209 5.51 1.10 -0.06
C SER A 209 6.39 -0.15 0.00
N LEU A 210 5.87 -1.29 -0.42
CA LEU A 210 6.71 -2.47 -0.66
C LEU A 210 7.65 -2.29 -1.85
N LEU A 211 7.46 -1.25 -2.68
CA LEU A 211 8.45 -0.79 -3.65
C LEU A 211 9.74 -0.27 -2.99
N ASP A 212 9.67 0.19 -1.73
CA ASP A 212 10.82 0.69 -0.96
C ASP A 212 11.56 -0.43 -0.22
N PHE A 213 11.07 -1.68 -0.28
CA PHE A 213 11.65 -2.78 0.48
C PHE A 213 13.07 -3.07 -0.02
N ASP A 214 14.02 -3.07 0.92
CA ASP A 214 15.42 -3.37 0.68
C ASP A 214 15.77 -4.75 1.30
N PRO A 215 15.91 -5.81 0.50
CA PRO A 215 16.20 -7.15 0.99
C PRO A 215 17.58 -7.25 1.63
N GLU A 216 18.55 -6.43 1.21
CA GLU A 216 19.94 -6.53 1.66
C GLU A 216 20.09 -6.14 3.14
N LEU A 217 19.23 -5.25 3.65
CA LEU A 217 19.15 -4.92 5.08
C LEU A 217 18.88 -6.16 5.97
N TRP A 218 18.29 -7.19 5.38
CA TRP A 218 17.88 -8.43 6.04
C TRP A 218 18.72 -9.64 5.62
N ALA A 219 19.87 -9.40 4.98
CA ALA A 219 20.69 -10.44 4.37
C ALA A 219 19.92 -11.34 3.37
N LEU A 220 18.82 -10.83 2.81
CA LEU A 220 18.06 -11.49 1.76
C LEU A 220 18.66 -11.13 0.38
N PRO A 221 18.50 -11.98 -0.64
CA PRO A 221 19.10 -11.73 -1.96
C PRO A 221 18.67 -10.39 -2.57
N PRO A 222 19.61 -9.63 -3.18
CA PRO A 222 19.32 -8.32 -3.76
C PRO A 222 18.37 -8.43 -4.96
N PHE A 223 17.66 -7.35 -5.25
CA PHE A 223 16.90 -7.23 -6.49
C PHE A 223 17.81 -6.88 -7.66
N GLU A 224 17.53 -7.43 -8.84
CA GLU A 224 18.34 -7.23 -10.07
C GLU A 224 17.48 -6.76 -11.26
N ASP A 225 16.30 -6.22 -11.00
CA ASP A 225 15.23 -6.00 -11.98
C ASP A 225 15.02 -4.52 -12.37
N ARG A 226 15.93 -3.63 -11.96
CA ARG A 226 15.91 -2.23 -12.40
C ARG A 226 16.49 -2.10 -13.81
N ILE A 227 15.81 -1.32 -14.64
CA ILE A 227 16.20 -1.00 -16.02
C ILE A 227 16.48 0.50 -16.08
N GLN A 228 17.73 0.88 -16.38
CA GLN A 228 18.16 2.28 -16.37
C GLN A 228 17.81 3.02 -15.07
N GLY A 229 17.98 2.36 -13.92
CA GLY A 229 17.65 2.93 -12.61
C GLY A 229 16.15 2.93 -12.27
N VAL A 230 15.27 2.50 -13.18
CA VAL A 230 13.82 2.46 -12.97
C VAL A 230 13.35 1.03 -12.67
N LEU A 231 12.51 0.88 -11.66
CA LEU A 231 11.79 -0.35 -11.41
C LEU A 231 10.47 -0.36 -12.20
N PRO A 232 10.26 -1.27 -13.16
CA PRO A 232 8.94 -1.46 -13.78
C PRO A 232 7.89 -1.86 -12.74
N ILE A 233 6.69 -1.28 -12.83
CA ILE A 233 5.56 -1.62 -11.96
C ILE A 233 4.33 -1.98 -12.80
N ASP A 234 3.37 -2.69 -12.19
CA ASP A 234 2.06 -2.89 -12.80
C ASP A 234 1.43 -1.52 -13.12
N PRO A 235 0.94 -1.28 -14.35
CA PRO A 235 0.44 0.03 -14.75
C PRO A 235 -0.72 0.54 -13.88
N LEU A 236 -0.61 1.79 -13.45
CA LEU A 236 -1.65 2.47 -12.67
C LEU A 236 -2.22 3.62 -13.49
N LEU A 237 -3.46 3.46 -13.95
CA LEU A 237 -4.20 4.49 -14.66
C LEU A 237 -4.98 5.36 -13.67
N SER A 238 -4.88 6.68 -13.82
CA SER A 238 -5.65 7.65 -13.03
C SER A 238 -6.16 8.78 -13.92
N ASN A 239 -7.42 9.15 -13.74
CA ASN A 239 -7.94 10.41 -14.25
C ASN A 239 -7.56 11.49 -13.24
N ALA A 240 -6.65 12.38 -13.64
CA ALA A 240 -6.25 13.52 -12.84
C ALA A 240 -6.76 14.81 -13.47
N ARG A 241 -6.80 15.90 -12.70
CA ARG A 241 -6.94 17.24 -13.24
C ARG A 241 -5.76 18.04 -12.71
N ILE A 242 -4.91 18.50 -13.62
CA ILE A 242 -3.78 19.32 -13.25
C ILE A 242 -4.33 20.67 -12.80
N GLY A 243 -4.08 21.05 -11.53
CA GLY A 243 -4.64 22.25 -10.89
C GLY A 243 -3.72 23.47 -10.93
N ASP A 244 -4.31 24.64 -10.66
CA ASP A 244 -3.78 25.99 -10.90
C ASP A 244 -2.54 26.40 -10.07
N LYS A 245 -2.17 25.67 -9.02
CA LYS A 245 -1.10 26.09 -8.11
C LYS A 245 0.27 25.76 -8.71
N ILE A 246 0.78 26.62 -9.58
CA ILE A 246 2.15 26.52 -10.09
C ILE A 246 3.11 27.14 -9.06
N VAL A 247 4.01 26.33 -8.49
CA VAL A 247 5.16 26.83 -7.72
C VAL A 247 6.43 26.32 -8.39
N ASN A 248 7.30 27.20 -8.88
CA ASN A 248 8.57 26.85 -9.55
C ASN A 248 8.43 25.90 -10.77
N ASN A 249 7.49 26.16 -11.70
CA ASN A 249 7.19 25.30 -12.87
C ASN A 249 6.68 23.89 -12.54
N LEU A 250 6.26 23.65 -11.30
CA LEU A 250 5.73 22.36 -10.89
C LEU A 250 4.20 22.39 -10.89
N HIS A 251 3.58 21.39 -11.51
CA HIS A 251 2.14 21.26 -11.58
C HIS A 251 1.61 20.51 -10.37
N TRP A 252 0.63 21.10 -9.68
CA TRP A 252 0.00 20.51 -8.51
C TRP A 252 -1.37 19.96 -8.88
N VAL A 253 -1.59 18.68 -8.61
CA VAL A 253 -2.93 18.09 -8.66
C VAL A 253 -3.51 18.19 -7.25
N ILE A 254 -4.25 19.26 -6.98
CA ILE A 254 -5.02 19.40 -5.73
C ILE A 254 -6.43 18.87 -6.03
N SER A 255 -6.88 17.93 -5.20
CA SER A 255 -8.05 17.08 -5.41
C SER A 255 -9.36 17.82 -5.13
N ASP A 256 -9.64 18.91 -5.83
CA ASP A 256 -10.87 19.62 -5.55
C ASP A 256 -12.10 18.83 -6.06
N ASP A 257 -11.95 17.92 -7.04
CA ASP A 257 -13.03 17.02 -7.53
C ASP A 257 -12.56 15.71 -8.22
N CYS A 258 -11.26 15.41 -8.26
CA CYS A 258 -10.74 14.20 -8.94
C CYS A 258 -10.57 13.03 -7.99
N THR A 259 -11.27 11.93 -8.24
CA THR A 259 -11.13 10.72 -7.47
C THR A 259 -9.86 9.98 -7.88
N TYR A 260 -8.85 9.93 -6.99
CA TYR A 260 -7.69 9.05 -7.13
C TYR A 260 -8.05 7.56 -6.98
N GLU A 261 -9.28 7.16 -7.35
CA GLU A 261 -9.92 5.88 -7.06
C GLU A 261 -9.09 4.65 -7.48
N CYS A 262 -8.09 4.85 -8.33
CA CYS A 262 -7.21 3.80 -8.84
C CYS A 262 -5.79 3.77 -8.21
N ILE A 263 -5.32 4.83 -7.53
CA ILE A 263 -3.95 4.91 -6.99
C ILE A 263 -3.94 4.52 -5.50
N PRO A 264 -3.30 3.40 -5.09
CA PRO A 264 -3.27 2.96 -3.69
C PRO A 264 -2.59 3.97 -2.75
N ASP A 265 -2.94 3.93 -1.47
CA ASP A 265 -2.40 4.82 -0.42
C ASP A 265 -0.89 4.67 -0.20
N GLN A 266 -0.36 3.50 -0.54
CA GLN A 266 1.03 3.09 -0.48
C GLN A 266 1.84 3.49 -1.73
N ILE A 267 1.26 4.23 -2.69
CA ILE A 267 2.02 4.89 -3.75
C ILE A 267 2.55 6.23 -3.24
N SER A 268 3.85 6.25 -2.92
CA SER A 268 4.61 7.44 -2.55
C SER A 268 6.05 7.33 -3.06
N GLY A 269 6.64 8.43 -3.52
CA GLY A 269 7.95 8.43 -4.18
C GLY A 269 7.95 9.19 -5.50
N ILE A 270 9.01 8.96 -6.29
CA ILE A 270 9.18 9.48 -7.65
C ILE A 270 8.98 8.35 -8.65
N TYR A 271 8.11 8.60 -9.61
CA TYR A 271 7.63 7.65 -10.61
C TYR A 271 7.74 8.26 -12.01
N LEU A 272 7.62 7.43 -13.03
CA LEU A 272 7.51 7.86 -14.41
C LEU A 272 6.30 7.24 -15.11
N GLY A 273 5.95 7.85 -16.24
CA GLY A 273 5.00 7.26 -17.15
C GLY A 273 4.56 8.21 -18.24
N TRP A 274 3.28 8.13 -18.57
CA TRP A 274 2.69 8.81 -19.71
C TRP A 274 1.49 9.64 -19.27
N ALA A 275 1.30 10.78 -19.92
CA ALA A 275 0.13 11.62 -19.74
C ALA A 275 -0.53 11.91 -21.09
N GLU A 276 -1.86 11.87 -21.14
CA GLU A 276 -2.64 12.34 -22.28
C GLU A 276 -3.50 13.53 -21.86
N SER A 277 -3.37 14.63 -22.58
CA SER A 277 -4.11 15.88 -22.36
C SER A 277 -4.58 16.47 -23.68
N LYS A 278 -5.52 17.43 -23.64
CA LYS A 278 -5.99 18.07 -24.88
C LYS A 278 -4.94 19.02 -25.45
N VAL A 279 -4.17 19.69 -24.58
CA VAL A 279 -3.18 20.69 -25.01
C VAL A 279 -1.89 20.05 -25.45
N HIS A 280 -1.39 19.04 -24.72
CA HIS A 280 -0.07 18.45 -24.96
C HIS A 280 -0.12 17.11 -25.71
N GLY A 281 -1.31 16.57 -25.97
CA GLY A 281 -1.44 15.23 -26.51
C GLY A 281 -0.82 14.19 -25.58
N LEU A 282 -0.24 13.14 -26.16
CA LEU A 282 0.51 12.12 -25.43
C LEU A 282 1.93 12.62 -25.13
N SER A 283 2.33 12.59 -23.86
CA SER A 283 3.61 13.12 -23.39
C SER A 283 4.26 12.24 -22.33
N LYS A 284 5.59 12.21 -22.31
CA LYS A 284 6.37 11.62 -21.22
C LYS A 284 6.28 12.49 -19.96
N VAL A 285 6.07 11.84 -18.82
CA VAL A 285 5.98 12.55 -17.53
C VAL A 285 6.79 11.87 -16.44
N ILE A 286 7.26 12.69 -15.52
CA ILE A 286 7.78 12.28 -14.22
C ILE A 286 6.84 12.78 -13.13
N ILE A 287 6.59 11.94 -12.13
CA ILE A 287 5.53 12.11 -11.15
C ILE A 287 6.11 11.97 -9.75
N GLY A 288 6.06 13.03 -8.95
CA GLY A 288 6.27 12.95 -7.51
C GLY A 288 4.94 12.78 -6.81
N THR A 289 4.78 11.82 -5.90
CA THR A 289 3.56 11.74 -5.08
C THR A 289 3.80 11.29 -3.63
N GLY A 290 2.96 11.76 -2.72
CA GLY A 290 2.99 11.40 -1.32
C GLY A 290 1.84 12.05 -0.55
N TRP A 291 2.02 12.20 0.76
CA TRP A 291 0.98 12.68 1.67
C TRP A 291 1.46 13.90 2.46
N ASP A 292 0.63 14.94 2.48
CA ASP A 292 0.80 16.10 3.35
C ASP A 292 0.02 15.89 4.66
N PHE A 293 0.72 16.05 5.79
CA PHE A 293 0.18 15.96 7.14
C PHE A 293 0.28 17.30 7.90
N SER A 294 0.73 18.37 7.24
CA SER A 294 1.01 19.67 7.87
C SER A 294 -0.27 20.45 8.20
N GLN A 295 -1.39 20.13 7.55
CA GLN A 295 -2.68 20.77 7.80
C GLN A 295 -3.61 19.88 8.64
N GLN A 296 -4.75 20.45 9.09
CA GLN A 296 -5.79 19.68 9.81
C GLN A 296 -6.42 18.58 8.95
N THR A 297 -6.13 18.55 7.64
CA THR A 297 -6.55 17.54 6.67
C THR A 297 -5.34 16.72 6.19
N VAL A 298 -5.55 15.41 6.01
CA VAL A 298 -4.56 14.51 5.39
C VAL A 298 -4.85 14.47 3.90
N GLU A 299 -3.94 15.02 3.09
CA GLU A 299 -4.16 15.19 1.65
C GLU A 299 -3.06 14.52 0.84
N ARG A 300 -3.45 13.86 -0.25
CA ARG A 300 -2.50 13.34 -1.22
C ARG A 300 -1.98 14.48 -2.07
N VAL A 301 -0.67 14.61 -2.14
CA VAL A 301 0.01 15.56 -3.03
C VAL A 301 0.59 14.81 -4.22
N MET A 302 0.39 15.37 -5.41
CA MET A 302 0.99 14.87 -6.63
C MET A 302 1.52 16.03 -7.47
N GLN A 303 2.77 15.87 -7.88
CA GLN A 303 3.50 16.74 -8.77
C GLN A 303 3.71 16.02 -10.10
N VAL A 304 3.37 16.66 -11.21
CA VAL A 304 3.60 16.12 -12.55
C VAL A 304 4.47 17.10 -13.32
N ASP A 305 5.56 16.60 -13.91
CA ASP A 305 6.47 17.38 -14.74
C ASP A 305 6.57 16.71 -16.12
N PHE A 306 6.33 17.50 -17.16
CA PHE A 306 6.26 17.03 -18.55
C PHE A 306 7.64 17.15 -19.17
N LEU A 307 8.19 16.02 -19.59
CA LEU A 307 9.61 15.94 -19.95
C LEU A 307 9.93 16.55 -21.32
N ASP A 308 8.92 16.62 -22.19
CA ASP A 308 9.04 17.02 -23.60
C ASP A 308 8.38 18.39 -23.92
N SER A 309 7.67 19.00 -22.97
CA SER A 309 7.00 20.30 -23.17
C SER A 309 7.62 21.37 -22.28
N SER A 310 8.13 22.43 -22.90
CA SER A 310 8.58 23.63 -22.21
C SER A 310 7.47 24.69 -22.25
N GLY A 311 6.56 24.68 -21.29
CA GLY A 311 5.43 25.61 -21.29
C GLY A 311 4.60 25.59 -20.01
N ARG A 312 3.88 26.69 -19.77
CA ARG A 312 2.93 26.82 -18.67
C ARG A 312 1.69 26.01 -19.01
N ILE A 313 1.44 24.92 -18.30
CA ILE A 313 0.22 24.10 -18.50
C ILE A 313 -0.96 24.83 -17.85
N GLU A 314 -1.98 25.11 -18.65
CA GLU A 314 -3.27 25.60 -18.16
C GLU A 314 -4.02 24.46 -17.47
N THR A 315 -4.81 24.77 -16.45
CA THR A 315 -5.58 23.78 -15.70
C THR A 315 -6.50 22.99 -16.62
N GLU A 316 -6.20 21.71 -16.82
CA GLU A 316 -6.98 20.81 -17.66
C GLU A 316 -7.06 19.37 -17.10
N PRO A 317 -8.07 18.59 -17.50
CA PRO A 317 -8.10 17.15 -17.24
C PRO A 317 -6.97 16.42 -17.97
N VAL A 318 -6.30 15.51 -17.27
CA VAL A 318 -5.19 14.71 -17.80
C VAL A 318 -5.40 13.25 -17.40
N LYS A 319 -5.28 12.34 -18.37
CA LYS A 319 -5.14 10.92 -18.07
C LYS A 319 -3.69 10.62 -17.76
N LEU A 320 -3.43 10.00 -16.62
CA LEU A 320 -2.09 9.66 -16.16
C LEU A 320 -1.94 8.14 -16.10
N LEU A 321 -0.87 7.63 -16.70
CA LEU A 321 -0.49 6.22 -16.64
C LEU A 321 0.89 6.12 -15.97
N VAL A 322 0.93 5.57 -14.76
CA VAL A 322 2.18 5.35 -14.00
C VAL A 322 2.67 3.93 -14.26
N ILE A 323 3.93 3.78 -14.70
CA ILE A 323 4.46 2.47 -15.14
C ILE A 323 5.85 2.15 -14.59
N GLY A 324 6.52 3.13 -13.96
CA GLY A 324 7.86 2.94 -13.41
C GLY A 324 8.05 3.69 -12.10
N TYR A 325 8.84 3.11 -11.22
CA TYR A 325 9.24 3.68 -9.93
C TYR A 325 10.75 3.96 -9.93
N ILE A 326 11.14 5.21 -9.69
CA ILE A 326 12.53 5.64 -9.69
C ILE A 326 13.10 5.48 -8.29
N ARG A 327 12.54 6.21 -7.31
CA ARG A 327 13.07 6.24 -5.94
C ARG A 327 12.04 6.65 -4.90
N LYS A 328 12.35 6.33 -3.65
CA LYS A 328 11.59 6.78 -2.48
C LYS A 328 11.77 8.26 -2.25
N LEU A 329 10.87 8.84 -1.44
CA LEU A 329 11.00 10.21 -0.96
C LEU A 329 12.24 10.37 -0.07
N GLN A 330 12.96 11.48 -0.22
CA GLN A 330 14.24 11.70 0.46
C GLN A 330 14.11 12.24 1.90
N SER A 331 12.97 12.82 2.26
CA SER A 331 12.68 13.34 3.60
C SER A 331 11.21 13.08 3.96
N ALA A 332 10.91 12.97 5.25
CA ALA A 332 9.54 12.85 5.76
C ALA A 332 9.02 14.16 6.40
N ASP A 333 9.89 15.14 6.62
CA ASP A 333 9.58 16.33 7.44
C ASP A 333 8.95 17.47 6.63
N ASP A 334 9.27 17.55 5.32
CA ASP A 334 8.67 18.49 4.38
C ASP A 334 8.33 17.76 3.09
N ILE A 335 7.04 17.56 2.85
CA ILE A 335 6.56 16.85 1.66
C ILE A 335 6.98 17.56 0.35
N LEU A 336 7.15 18.88 0.36
CA LEU A 336 7.54 19.64 -0.84
C LEU A 336 8.99 19.43 -1.19
N GLN A 337 9.85 19.44 -0.17
CA GLN A 337 11.24 19.10 -0.35
C GLN A 337 11.39 17.62 -0.74
N ALA A 338 10.62 16.75 -0.10
CA ALA A 338 10.65 15.31 -0.34
C ALA A 338 10.26 14.92 -1.77
N LEU A 339 9.30 15.65 -2.35
CA LEU A 339 8.81 15.47 -3.71
C LEU A 339 9.67 16.14 -4.77
N SER A 340 10.71 16.89 -4.40
CA SER A 340 11.54 17.60 -5.36
C SER A 340 12.12 16.64 -6.41
N ILE A 341 11.77 16.89 -7.67
CA ILE A 341 12.25 16.16 -8.84
C ILE A 341 13.57 16.78 -9.29
N THR A 342 14.63 15.98 -9.26
CA THR A 342 15.99 16.39 -9.63
C THR A 342 16.23 16.23 -11.13
N ASP A 343 17.29 16.86 -11.65
CA ASP A 343 17.67 16.69 -13.05
C ASP A 343 18.13 15.27 -13.37
N GLU A 344 18.69 14.56 -12.37
CA GLU A 344 19.01 13.15 -12.48
C GLU A 344 17.73 12.30 -12.66
N ASP A 345 16.69 12.56 -11.86
CA ASP A 345 15.41 11.86 -12.01
C ASP A 345 14.80 12.09 -13.41
N ARG A 346 14.88 13.34 -13.92
CA ARG A 346 14.41 13.67 -15.29
C ARG A 346 15.21 12.95 -16.36
N SER A 347 16.54 12.84 -16.22
CA SER A 347 17.39 12.11 -17.17
C SER A 347 17.02 10.64 -17.20
N ILE A 348 16.96 10.00 -16.03
CA ILE A 348 16.54 8.61 -15.85
C ILE A 348 15.18 8.36 -16.51
N ALA A 349 14.20 9.23 -16.24
CA ALA A 349 12.86 9.08 -16.79
C ALA A 349 12.82 9.17 -18.32
N ARG A 350 13.53 10.14 -18.92
CA ARG A 350 13.58 10.30 -20.38
C ARG A 350 14.19 9.06 -21.06
N GLU A 351 15.34 8.63 -20.57
CA GLU A 351 16.06 7.48 -21.11
C GLU A 351 15.27 6.18 -20.97
N ALA A 352 14.64 5.96 -19.80
CA ALA A 352 13.82 4.78 -19.58
C ALA A 352 12.57 4.76 -20.47
N LEU A 353 11.86 5.88 -20.61
CA LEU A 353 10.63 5.98 -21.42
C LEU A 353 10.87 5.79 -22.93
N ASP A 354 12.11 5.85 -23.40
CA ASP A 354 12.47 5.50 -24.79
C ASP A 354 12.70 3.99 -25.01
N LEU A 355 12.77 3.19 -23.95
CA LEU A 355 12.94 1.74 -24.07
C LEU A 355 11.61 1.04 -24.35
N PRO A 356 11.58 -0.02 -25.18
CA PRO A 356 10.37 -0.77 -25.50
C PRO A 356 9.54 -1.18 -24.28
N THR A 357 10.21 -1.63 -23.20
CA THR A 357 9.59 -2.01 -21.94
C THR A 357 8.66 -0.94 -21.34
N PHE A 358 8.95 0.34 -21.58
CA PHE A 358 8.17 1.47 -21.06
C PHE A 358 7.39 2.21 -22.16
N SER A 359 7.92 2.25 -23.39
CA SER A 359 7.30 2.98 -24.50
C SER A 359 6.06 2.31 -25.07
N GLU A 360 5.95 0.98 -24.98
CA GLU A 360 4.77 0.26 -25.48
C GLU A 360 3.47 0.67 -24.75
N TYR A 361 3.57 0.98 -23.46
CA TYR A 361 2.46 1.46 -22.62
C TYR A 361 1.88 2.81 -23.07
N ALA A 362 2.59 3.57 -23.90
CA ALA A 362 2.09 4.81 -24.48
C ALA A 362 0.78 4.57 -25.26
N ASN A 363 0.63 3.38 -25.87
CA ASN A 363 -0.58 2.99 -26.61
C ASN A 363 -1.76 2.66 -25.70
N ASP A 364 -1.52 2.25 -24.45
CA ASP A 364 -2.58 1.82 -23.52
C ASP A 364 -3.45 3.00 -23.04
N LEU A 365 -2.89 4.22 -23.03
CA LEU A 365 -3.64 5.45 -22.75
C LEU A 365 -4.73 5.74 -23.81
N HIS A 366 -4.51 5.32 -25.05
CA HIS A 366 -5.49 5.51 -26.12
C HIS A 366 -6.63 4.48 -26.08
N LEU A 367 -6.45 3.36 -25.36
CA LEU A 367 -7.42 2.26 -25.27
C LEU A 367 -8.31 2.32 -24.02
N ALA A 368 -7.95 3.13 -23.02
CA ALA A 368 -8.65 3.30 -21.75
C ALA A 368 -9.46 4.60 -21.70
#